data_AF-A0A8J8CSC2-F1
#
_entry.id   AF-A0A8J8CSC2-F1
#
_cell.length_a   1.000
_cell.length_b   1.000
_cell.length_c   1.000
_cell.angle_alpha   90.00
_cell.angle_beta   90.00
_cell.angle_gamma   90.00
#
_symmetry.space_group_name_H-M   'P 1'
#
loop_
_entity.id
_entity.type
_entity.pdbx_description
1 polymer ?
#
loop_
_entity_poly.entity_id
_entity_poly.type
_entity_poly.pdbx_seq_one_letter_code
_entity_poly.pdbx_strand_id
1 'polypeptide(L)'
;MEQKAESFLRQANDTECQLAVAPEWAYNIEWVLNHRDYLFANDSPLFVLGCAPIQDHTRQRVFEKLEEEEEFEVIETEDVECSGDEFLTPTIIPIKPAARVESSKPAVLVQYKTQSMSEGVLPNEQANLACGGSIWSIDPRNGSNVIVWTCSDIMNGDLREEVAHAARQYDSFVVHVQCNPDPFHQTWIDFRNDAFNGSDFKVTYVAANWGQITIDGDTHWFGYSGVYSKAKTRSPLYRYDTTYDNGGLVGTKPGYHCDHVWVMANDAVSRLQFERQNPGDTAGGDASFSQPRIMDTWSWDESANSYNASTPGVPECTHQACDDWRAKLPDSALARELSTAIALRNINFDELPDGESDFDPARDLTWAAVETLSDRDGTERLGHVFSDHSRRRSSPVPDVQHLVEVTDWVANHGLCMDDEFSLSDVPMNARYTDKPVQACLMTTNRVSPEEEDEAAEELHNWVLQREPQRFKPLVATLSASDGLVLKTLKNYEDAGRVSHGSEDVSNTGGLVRVNE
;
A
#
# COMPACT_ATOMS: atom_id res chain seq x y z
N MET A 1 -13.11 25.46 11.12
CA MET A 1 -13.65 24.22 10.52
C MET A 1 -14.38 24.53 9.22
N GLU A 2 -15.36 25.45 9.21
CA GLU A 2 -16.12 25.80 7.99
C GLU A 2 -15.24 26.22 6.79
N GLN A 3 -14.30 27.15 6.98
CA GLN A 3 -13.38 27.58 5.92
C GLN A 3 -12.48 26.43 5.40
N LYS A 4 -12.09 25.50 6.28
CA LYS A 4 -11.30 24.31 5.89
C LYS A 4 -12.12 23.40 5.00
N ALA A 5 -13.36 23.13 5.38
CA ALA A 5 -14.29 22.32 4.59
C ALA A 5 -14.57 22.97 3.22
N GLU A 6 -14.82 24.28 3.16
CA GLU A 6 -15.04 24.96 1.88
C GLU A 6 -13.78 24.93 1.00
N SER A 7 -12.61 25.18 1.60
CA SER A 7 -11.34 25.11 0.88
C SER A 7 -11.06 23.71 0.34
N PHE A 8 -11.44 22.64 1.05
CA PHE A 8 -11.36 21.27 0.53
C PHE A 8 -12.26 21.07 -0.69
N LEU A 9 -13.53 21.49 -0.62
CA LEU A 9 -14.45 21.36 -1.75
C LEU A 9 -13.94 22.09 -2.99
N ARG A 10 -13.39 23.30 -2.79
CA ARG A 10 -12.77 24.08 -3.88
C ARG A 10 -11.55 23.34 -4.44
N GLN A 11 -10.63 22.91 -3.59
CA GLN A 11 -9.43 22.19 -4.00
C GLN A 11 -9.77 20.91 -4.78
N ALA A 12 -10.79 20.17 -4.34
CA ALA A 12 -11.25 18.95 -4.98
C ALA A 12 -11.81 19.21 -6.40
N ASN A 13 -12.53 20.32 -6.58
CA ASN A 13 -13.02 20.76 -7.90
C ASN A 13 -11.88 21.23 -8.81
N ASP A 14 -10.89 21.94 -8.26
CA ASP A 14 -9.79 22.53 -9.03
C ASP A 14 -8.74 21.50 -9.48
N THR A 15 -8.75 20.29 -8.91
CA THR A 15 -7.68 19.28 -9.10
C THR A 15 -8.03 18.13 -10.04
N GLU A 16 -9.17 18.20 -10.74
CA GLU A 16 -9.70 17.17 -11.65
C GLU A 16 -9.76 15.78 -10.99
N CYS A 17 -9.95 15.73 -9.67
CA CYS A 17 -10.10 14.47 -8.94
C CYS A 17 -11.40 13.76 -9.36
N GLN A 18 -11.39 12.43 -9.33
CA GLN A 18 -12.57 11.61 -9.64
C GLN A 18 -13.42 11.31 -8.40
N LEU A 19 -12.77 11.22 -7.24
CA LEU A 19 -13.35 10.91 -5.95
C LEU A 19 -12.70 11.83 -4.91
N ALA A 20 -13.52 12.46 -4.06
CA ALA A 20 -13.07 13.29 -2.96
C ALA A 20 -13.74 12.82 -1.67
N VAL A 21 -12.92 12.43 -0.69
CA VAL A 21 -13.39 11.80 0.55
C VAL A 21 -12.97 12.66 1.72
N ALA A 22 -13.91 12.95 2.61
CA ALA A 22 -13.63 13.67 3.85
C ALA A 22 -13.97 12.80 5.07
N PRO A 23 -13.21 12.93 6.17
CA PRO A 23 -13.41 12.10 7.35
C PRO A 23 -14.79 12.31 7.98
N GLU A 24 -15.19 11.35 8.81
CA GLU A 24 -16.34 11.48 9.70
C GLU A 24 -16.22 12.79 10.51
N TRP A 25 -17.33 13.53 10.68
CA TRP A 25 -17.39 14.81 11.39
C TRP A 25 -16.73 16.01 10.73
N ALA A 26 -16.30 15.90 9.47
CA ALA A 26 -15.75 17.03 8.74
C ALA A 26 -16.79 18.05 8.26
N TYR A 27 -18.04 17.61 8.05
CA TYR A 27 -19.11 18.43 7.47
C TYR A 27 -20.34 18.50 8.38
N ASN A 28 -21.20 19.49 8.17
CA ASN A 28 -22.57 19.46 8.68
C ASN A 28 -23.50 19.07 7.52
N ILE A 29 -24.53 18.28 7.78
CA ILE A 29 -25.51 17.89 6.75
C ILE A 29 -26.11 19.10 6.01
N GLU A 30 -26.25 20.26 6.67
CA GLU A 30 -26.74 21.52 6.08
C GLU A 30 -25.87 22.04 4.92
N TRP A 31 -24.64 21.53 4.75
CA TRP A 31 -23.76 21.94 3.65
C TRP A 31 -24.36 21.71 2.28
N VAL A 32 -25.23 20.71 2.14
CA VAL A 32 -25.99 20.44 0.89
C VAL A 32 -26.90 21.61 0.49
N LEU A 33 -27.31 22.45 1.45
CA LEU A 33 -28.13 23.64 1.18
C LEU A 33 -27.28 24.80 0.67
N ASN A 34 -26.10 25.00 1.27
CA ASN A 34 -25.34 26.24 1.10
C ASN A 34 -24.17 26.15 0.11
N HIS A 35 -23.77 24.94 -0.30
CA HIS A 35 -22.57 24.71 -1.12
C HIS A 35 -22.86 23.93 -2.41
N ARG A 36 -24.07 24.09 -2.95
CA ARG A 36 -24.53 23.39 -4.16
C ARG A 36 -23.62 23.61 -5.37
N ASP A 37 -23.13 24.82 -5.52
CA ASP A 37 -22.23 25.22 -6.61
C ASP A 37 -20.92 24.44 -6.61
N TYR A 38 -20.49 23.90 -5.46
CA TYR A 38 -19.34 23.00 -5.38
C TYR A 38 -19.74 21.53 -5.49
N LEU A 39 -20.76 21.11 -4.75
CA LEU A 39 -21.13 19.69 -4.62
C LEU A 39 -21.70 19.12 -5.92
N PHE A 40 -22.39 19.95 -6.71
CA PHE A 40 -23.10 19.54 -7.92
C PHE A 40 -22.56 20.20 -9.20
N ALA A 41 -21.40 20.87 -9.14
CA ALA A 41 -20.74 21.38 -10.34
C ALA A 41 -20.50 20.26 -11.37
N ASN A 42 -20.62 20.57 -12.66
CA ASN A 42 -20.49 19.56 -13.72
C ASN A 42 -19.17 18.78 -13.63
N ASP A 43 -18.07 19.47 -13.34
CA ASP A 43 -16.72 18.90 -13.29
C ASP A 43 -16.29 18.45 -11.89
N SER A 44 -17.19 18.50 -10.89
CA SER A 44 -16.86 18.06 -9.54
C SER A 44 -16.54 16.56 -9.42
N PRO A 45 -15.73 16.12 -8.45
CA PRO A 45 -15.59 14.70 -8.14
C PRO A 45 -16.90 14.10 -7.59
N LEU A 46 -16.94 12.77 -7.49
CA LEU A 46 -17.85 12.14 -6.54
C LEU A 46 -17.40 12.50 -5.12
N PHE A 47 -18.24 13.20 -4.36
CA PHE A 47 -17.96 13.52 -2.96
C PHE A 47 -18.51 12.43 -2.04
N VAL A 48 -17.72 12.02 -1.04
CA VAL A 48 -18.14 11.21 0.09
C VAL A 48 -17.76 11.95 1.37
N LEU A 49 -18.75 12.52 2.05
CA LEU A 49 -18.52 13.47 3.14
C LEU A 49 -19.09 12.93 4.45
N GLY A 50 -18.19 12.59 5.37
CA GLY A 50 -18.56 12.25 6.74
C GLY A 50 -19.05 13.49 7.49
N CYS A 51 -20.25 13.43 8.05
CA CYS A 51 -20.87 14.56 8.73
C CYS A 51 -20.80 14.42 10.25
N ALA A 52 -20.90 15.56 10.94
CA ALA A 52 -21.00 15.65 12.39
C ALA A 52 -22.35 15.09 12.86
N PRO A 53 -22.42 14.65 14.13
CA PRO A 53 -23.67 14.17 14.72
C PRO A 53 -24.80 15.19 14.63
N ILE A 54 -26.01 14.72 14.32
CA ILE A 54 -27.23 15.53 14.26
C ILE A 54 -28.36 14.89 15.05
N GLN A 55 -29.26 15.71 15.58
CA GLN A 55 -30.53 15.23 16.12
C GLN A 55 -31.57 15.13 15.00
N ASP A 56 -32.60 14.30 15.20
CA ASP A 56 -33.64 14.05 14.19
C ASP A 56 -34.37 15.32 13.74
N HIS A 57 -34.60 16.29 14.64
CA HIS A 57 -35.20 17.57 14.26
C HIS A 57 -34.34 18.37 13.25
N THR A 58 -33.01 18.19 13.27
CA THR A 58 -32.11 18.81 12.30
C THR A 58 -32.18 18.07 10.96
N ARG A 59 -32.24 16.73 10.99
CA ARG A 59 -32.48 15.90 9.79
C ARG A 59 -33.75 16.34 9.08
N GLN A 60 -34.89 16.33 9.79
CA GLN A 60 -36.20 16.71 9.25
C GLN A 60 -36.17 18.11 8.64
N ARG A 61 -35.65 19.11 9.37
CA ARG A 61 -35.56 20.49 8.88
C ARG A 61 -34.72 20.62 7.61
N VAL A 62 -33.64 19.85 7.47
CA VAL A 62 -32.79 19.91 6.28
C VAL A 62 -33.49 19.29 5.07
N PHE A 63 -34.17 18.17 5.26
CA PHE A 63 -34.87 17.47 4.19
C PHE A 63 -36.11 18.20 3.73
N GLU A 64 -36.92 18.72 4.68
CA GLU A 64 -38.05 19.59 4.36
C GLU A 64 -37.62 20.77 3.48
N LYS A 65 -36.49 21.42 3.80
CA LYS A 65 -35.96 22.51 2.96
C LYS A 65 -35.52 22.05 1.57
N LEU A 66 -34.88 20.89 1.46
CA LEU A 66 -34.47 20.34 0.16
C LEU A 66 -35.68 19.97 -0.71
N GLU A 67 -36.74 19.46 -0.08
CA GLU A 67 -37.99 19.09 -0.73
C GLU A 67 -38.83 20.31 -1.12
N GLU A 68 -38.95 21.31 -0.25
CA GLU A 68 -39.68 22.58 -0.48
C GLU A 68 -39.13 23.34 -1.69
N GLU A 69 -37.81 23.29 -1.89
CA GLU A 69 -37.16 23.94 -3.01
C GLU A 69 -37.37 23.17 -4.33
N GLU A 70 -37.93 21.95 -4.30
CA GLU A 70 -38.13 21.01 -5.43
C GLU A 70 -36.87 20.75 -6.30
N GLU A 71 -35.70 21.22 -5.87
CA GLU A 71 -34.46 21.19 -6.67
C GLU A 71 -33.69 19.88 -6.50
N PHE A 72 -33.91 19.12 -5.40
CA PHE A 72 -33.13 17.93 -5.06
C PHE A 72 -34.02 16.74 -4.67
N GLU A 73 -33.50 15.54 -4.85
CA GLU A 73 -34.06 14.32 -4.26
C GLU A 73 -33.18 13.86 -3.09
N VAL A 74 -33.76 13.71 -1.90
CA VAL A 74 -33.07 13.11 -0.76
C VAL A 74 -33.41 11.62 -0.76
N ILE A 75 -32.39 10.77 -0.67
CA ILE A 75 -32.56 9.32 -0.63
C ILE A 75 -31.80 8.79 0.58
N GLU A 76 -32.55 8.37 1.59
CA GLU A 76 -32.00 7.76 2.81
C GLU A 76 -31.89 6.24 2.66
N THR A 77 -30.94 5.63 3.37
CA THR A 77 -30.88 4.16 3.50
C THR A 77 -32.10 3.61 4.20
N GLU A 78 -32.58 4.34 5.22
CA GLU A 78 -33.78 4.03 5.98
C GLU A 78 -34.26 5.26 6.76
N ASP A 79 -35.50 5.20 7.25
CA ASP A 79 -36.03 6.21 8.17
C ASP A 79 -35.70 5.78 9.61
N VAL A 80 -34.70 6.45 10.21
CA VAL A 80 -34.26 6.19 11.59
C VAL A 80 -34.91 7.22 12.52
N GLU A 81 -35.75 6.75 13.44
CA GLU A 81 -36.31 7.59 14.50
C GLU A 81 -35.31 7.73 15.66
N CYS A 82 -35.10 8.97 16.13
CA CYS A 82 -34.34 9.24 17.36
C CYS A 82 -35.27 9.64 18.50
N SER A 83 -34.92 9.23 19.72
CA SER A 83 -35.66 9.53 20.93
C SER A 83 -34.77 10.20 21.98
N GLY A 84 -35.33 11.19 22.70
CA GLY A 84 -34.61 11.86 23.80
C GLY A 84 -33.32 12.55 23.34
N ASP A 85 -32.18 12.12 23.91
CA ASP A 85 -30.85 12.67 23.65
C ASP A 85 -30.10 11.93 22.51
N GLU A 86 -30.79 11.02 21.81
CA GLU A 86 -30.20 10.27 20.70
C GLU A 86 -29.83 11.17 19.51
N PHE A 87 -28.79 10.76 18.78
CA PHE A 87 -28.31 11.44 17.59
C PHE A 87 -27.94 10.45 16.49
N LEU A 88 -27.99 10.92 15.25
CA LEU A 88 -27.52 10.23 14.05
C LEU A 88 -26.14 10.75 13.68
N THR A 89 -25.30 9.89 13.11
CA THR A 89 -24.05 10.32 12.47
C THR A 89 -24.16 10.04 10.97
N PRO A 90 -24.44 11.06 10.14
CA PRO A 90 -24.67 10.85 8.72
C PRO A 90 -23.37 10.85 7.91
N THR A 91 -23.41 10.16 6.77
CA THR A 91 -22.50 10.35 5.65
C THR A 91 -23.33 10.71 4.42
N ILE A 92 -22.95 11.79 3.74
CA ILE A 92 -23.67 12.29 2.56
C ILE A 92 -22.86 12.06 1.27
N ILE A 93 -23.57 11.68 0.22
CA ILE A 93 -23.01 11.44 -1.11
C ILE A 93 -23.85 12.20 -2.15
N PRO A 94 -23.42 13.42 -2.54
CA PRO A 94 -24.06 14.19 -3.60
C PRO A 94 -23.96 13.48 -4.96
N ILE A 95 -25.09 13.28 -5.62
CA ILE A 95 -25.21 12.66 -6.94
C ILE A 95 -25.77 13.69 -7.93
N LYS A 96 -25.00 13.94 -8.99
CA LYS A 96 -25.37 14.92 -10.01
C LYS A 96 -26.47 14.37 -10.93
N PRO A 97 -27.31 15.23 -11.54
CA PRO A 97 -28.29 14.82 -12.54
C PRO A 97 -27.72 13.94 -13.64
N ALA A 98 -26.55 14.30 -14.17
CA ALA A 98 -25.91 13.59 -15.28
C ALA A 98 -25.48 12.15 -14.93
N ALA A 99 -25.34 11.83 -13.65
CA ALA A 99 -25.03 10.48 -13.18
C ALA A 99 -26.29 9.62 -12.98
N ARG A 100 -27.50 10.19 -13.14
CA ARG A 100 -28.77 9.53 -12.86
C ARG A 100 -29.46 9.12 -14.15
N VAL A 101 -30.00 7.91 -14.16
CA VAL A 101 -30.66 7.34 -15.35
C VAL A 101 -32.07 7.87 -15.55
N GLU A 102 -32.83 8.00 -14.46
CA GLU A 102 -34.29 8.20 -14.50
C GLU A 102 -34.74 9.54 -13.91
N SER A 103 -33.81 10.40 -13.46
CA SER A 103 -34.12 11.72 -12.90
C SER A 103 -33.19 12.78 -13.47
N SER A 104 -33.76 13.96 -13.73
CA SER A 104 -33.02 15.17 -14.10
C SER A 104 -32.68 16.04 -12.89
N LYS A 105 -33.09 15.63 -11.68
CA LYS A 105 -32.79 16.33 -10.44
C LYS A 105 -31.51 15.78 -9.81
N PRO A 106 -30.65 16.63 -9.23
CA PRO A 106 -29.59 16.17 -8.34
C PRO A 106 -30.19 15.37 -7.17
N ALA A 107 -29.41 14.46 -6.60
CA ALA A 107 -29.78 13.73 -5.40
C ALA A 107 -28.71 13.84 -4.32
N VAL A 108 -29.12 13.69 -3.07
CA VAL A 108 -28.20 13.46 -1.94
C VAL A 108 -28.54 12.09 -1.38
N LEU A 109 -27.60 11.15 -1.49
CA LEU A 109 -27.70 9.89 -0.77
C LEU A 109 -27.24 10.14 0.67
N VAL A 110 -28.02 9.70 1.64
CA VAL A 110 -27.71 9.81 3.07
C VAL A 110 -27.71 8.41 3.66
N GLN A 111 -26.65 8.06 4.38
CA GLN A 111 -26.62 6.87 5.25
C GLN A 111 -26.29 7.28 6.67
N TYR A 112 -26.70 6.47 7.62
CA TYR A 112 -26.41 6.67 9.04
C TYR A 112 -25.47 5.58 9.54
N LYS A 113 -24.53 5.98 10.39
CA LYS A 113 -23.60 5.07 11.06
C LYS A 113 -24.37 3.94 11.76
N THR A 114 -23.96 2.70 11.50
CA THR A 114 -24.68 1.47 11.88
C THR A 114 -24.25 0.91 13.23
N GLN A 115 -23.11 1.37 13.73
CA GLN A 115 -22.51 0.86 14.96
C GLN A 115 -21.76 1.99 15.66
N SER A 116 -21.89 2.11 16.98
CA SER A 116 -21.13 3.06 17.77
C SER A 116 -19.68 2.62 17.98
N MET A 117 -18.77 3.59 18.07
CA MET A 117 -17.42 3.34 18.59
C MET A 117 -17.49 3.01 20.09
N SER A 118 -16.68 2.06 20.55
CA SER A 118 -16.53 1.71 21.98
C SER A 118 -15.99 2.89 22.81
N GLU A 119 -16.23 2.88 24.13
CA GLU A 119 -15.76 3.93 25.06
C GLU A 119 -14.31 4.33 24.79
N GLY A 120 -14.09 5.64 24.64
CA GLY A 120 -12.80 6.21 24.33
C GLY A 120 -12.95 7.72 24.19
N VAL A 121 -12.63 8.23 23.01
CA VAL A 121 -12.66 9.68 22.72
C VAL A 121 -14.08 10.27 22.83
N LEU A 122 -15.13 9.44 22.67
CA LEU A 122 -16.51 9.91 22.55
C LEU A 122 -17.48 9.08 23.42
N PRO A 123 -17.49 9.31 24.75
CA PRO A 123 -18.31 8.53 25.68
C PRO A 123 -19.81 8.56 25.36
N ASN A 124 -20.28 9.67 24.79
CA ASN A 124 -21.70 9.86 24.49
C ASN A 124 -22.16 9.08 23.24
N GLU A 125 -21.25 8.68 22.35
CA GLU A 125 -21.61 7.95 21.13
C GLU A 125 -22.13 6.56 21.43
N GLN A 126 -21.48 5.85 22.34
CA GLN A 126 -21.92 4.50 22.70
C GLN A 126 -23.32 4.48 23.32
N ALA A 127 -23.66 5.51 24.08
CA ALA A 127 -24.94 5.60 24.79
C ALA A 127 -26.09 6.14 23.94
N ASN A 128 -25.79 7.08 23.01
CA ASN A 128 -26.81 7.91 22.38
C ASN A 128 -26.79 7.86 20.84
N LEU A 129 -25.95 7.05 20.21
CA LEU A 129 -26.02 6.87 18.75
C LEU A 129 -27.29 6.08 18.39
N ALA A 130 -28.19 6.71 17.63
CA ALA A 130 -29.22 5.99 16.89
C ALA A 130 -28.58 5.37 15.65
N CYS A 131 -28.51 4.04 15.62
CA CYS A 131 -27.86 3.31 14.54
C CYS A 131 -28.74 3.25 13.29
N GLY A 132 -28.13 3.45 12.12
CA GLY A 132 -28.66 2.91 10.86
C GLY A 132 -28.52 1.39 10.79
N GLY A 133 -29.16 0.78 9.81
CA GLY A 133 -29.11 -0.63 9.48
C GLY A 133 -28.53 -0.92 8.09
N SER A 134 -28.18 0.08 7.28
CA SER A 134 -27.67 -0.13 5.92
C SER A 134 -26.68 0.95 5.46
N ILE A 135 -25.90 0.61 4.44
CA ILE A 135 -24.94 1.51 3.79
C ILE A 135 -25.17 1.59 2.29
N TRP A 136 -24.63 2.63 1.64
CA TRP A 136 -24.70 2.74 0.18
C TRP A 136 -23.63 1.91 -0.54
N SER A 137 -24.08 1.17 -1.54
CA SER A 137 -23.26 0.59 -2.61
C SER A 137 -23.72 1.20 -3.93
N ILE A 138 -22.85 1.98 -4.58
CA ILE A 138 -23.15 2.69 -5.82
C ILE A 138 -22.51 1.93 -6.96
N ASP A 139 -23.33 1.41 -7.88
CA ASP A 139 -22.90 0.66 -9.06
C ASP A 139 -22.94 1.53 -10.33
N PRO A 140 -21.80 2.11 -10.77
CA PRO A 140 -21.78 2.93 -11.97
C PRO A 140 -21.84 2.02 -13.21
N ARG A 141 -22.71 2.36 -14.18
CA ARG A 141 -22.91 1.57 -15.42
C ARG A 141 -21.63 1.12 -16.14
N ASN A 142 -20.56 1.91 -16.08
CA ASN A 142 -19.27 1.65 -16.70
C ASN A 142 -18.13 1.94 -15.73
N GLY A 143 -18.13 1.32 -14.55
CA GLY A 143 -17.12 1.57 -13.54
C GLY A 143 -17.05 0.50 -12.47
N SER A 144 -16.23 0.76 -11.47
CA SER A 144 -16.14 -0.08 -10.28
C SER A 144 -17.20 0.33 -9.27
N ASN A 145 -17.71 -0.64 -8.51
CA ASN A 145 -18.65 -0.40 -7.42
C ASN A 145 -18.00 0.53 -6.38
N VAL A 146 -18.77 1.45 -5.79
CA VAL A 146 -18.31 2.32 -4.69
C VAL A 146 -19.14 2.00 -3.46
N ILE A 147 -18.52 1.38 -2.47
CA ILE A 147 -19.13 0.99 -1.21
C ILE A 147 -18.66 1.99 -0.14
N VAL A 148 -19.60 2.62 0.56
CA VAL A 148 -19.31 3.69 1.53
C VAL A 148 -19.69 3.26 2.93
N TRP A 149 -18.78 3.43 3.89
CA TRP A 149 -19.07 3.18 5.30
C TRP A 149 -18.31 4.12 6.24
N THR A 150 -18.80 4.23 7.46
CA THR A 150 -18.48 5.26 8.45
C THR A 150 -17.89 4.64 9.70
N CYS A 151 -16.59 4.87 9.93
CA CYS A 151 -15.83 4.47 11.11
C CYS A 151 -16.14 3.07 11.66
N SER A 152 -16.94 2.95 12.73
CA SER A 152 -17.28 1.67 13.36
C SER A 152 -18.25 0.81 12.58
N ASP A 153 -18.76 1.21 11.41
CA ASP A 153 -19.55 0.33 10.54
C ASP A 153 -18.85 -1.02 10.29
N ILE A 154 -17.52 -1.03 10.22
CA ILE A 154 -16.67 -2.23 10.10
C ILE A 154 -16.78 -3.22 11.29
N MET A 155 -17.27 -2.75 12.44
CA MET A 155 -17.48 -3.55 13.63
C MET A 155 -18.80 -4.33 13.56
N ASN A 156 -19.73 -3.92 12.69
CA ASN A 156 -20.92 -4.71 12.37
C ASN A 156 -20.50 -5.96 11.57
N GLY A 157 -20.62 -7.13 12.19
CA GLY A 157 -20.14 -8.40 11.62
C GLY A 157 -20.82 -8.76 10.31
N ASP A 158 -22.15 -8.66 10.26
CA ASP A 158 -22.95 -9.00 9.07
C ASP A 158 -22.59 -8.07 7.91
N LEU A 159 -22.57 -6.76 8.19
CA LEU A 159 -22.20 -5.75 7.20
C LEU A 159 -20.76 -5.94 6.69
N ARG A 160 -19.81 -6.22 7.60
CA ARG A 160 -18.41 -6.49 7.24
C ARG A 160 -18.29 -7.67 6.29
N GLU A 161 -19.02 -8.76 6.55
CA GLU A 161 -19.06 -9.93 5.67
C GLU A 161 -19.66 -9.61 4.30
N GLU A 162 -20.76 -8.85 4.25
CA GLU A 162 -21.39 -8.42 3.00
C GLU A 162 -20.46 -7.55 2.14
N VAL A 163 -19.78 -6.57 2.75
CA VAL A 163 -18.82 -5.71 2.04
C VAL A 163 -17.62 -6.51 1.55
N ALA A 164 -17.07 -7.40 2.37
CA ALA A 164 -15.96 -8.27 1.95
C ALA A 164 -16.39 -9.21 0.81
N HIS A 165 -17.62 -9.74 0.86
CA HIS A 165 -18.17 -10.57 -0.21
C HIS A 165 -18.31 -9.78 -1.52
N ALA A 166 -18.87 -8.57 -1.47
CA ALA A 166 -18.99 -7.70 -2.64
C ALA A 166 -17.64 -7.34 -3.25
N ALA A 167 -16.65 -6.98 -2.42
CA ALA A 167 -15.29 -6.69 -2.85
C ALA A 167 -14.60 -7.91 -3.51
N ARG A 168 -14.99 -9.13 -3.13
CA ARG A 168 -14.48 -10.37 -3.74
C ARG A 168 -15.19 -10.79 -5.02
N GLN A 169 -16.29 -10.14 -5.40
CA GLN A 169 -17.09 -10.47 -6.57
C GLN A 169 -17.09 -9.39 -7.66
N TYR A 170 -16.69 -8.18 -7.32
CA TYR A 170 -16.73 -7.03 -8.23
C TYR A 170 -15.51 -6.15 -8.01
N ASP A 171 -15.04 -5.50 -9.08
CA ASP A 171 -14.09 -4.41 -8.95
C ASP A 171 -14.73 -3.30 -8.10
N SER A 172 -14.08 -2.95 -6.98
CA SER A 172 -14.74 -2.16 -5.92
C SER A 172 -13.81 -1.12 -5.30
N PHE A 173 -14.34 0.07 -5.04
CA PHE A 173 -13.81 1.07 -4.12
C PHE A 173 -14.53 0.93 -2.79
N VAL A 174 -13.80 0.61 -1.73
CA VAL A 174 -14.32 0.65 -0.36
C VAL A 174 -13.87 1.97 0.25
N VAL A 175 -14.80 2.91 0.39
CA VAL A 175 -14.54 4.26 0.89
C VAL A 175 -14.94 4.34 2.35
N HIS A 176 -13.96 4.60 3.20
CA HIS A 176 -14.11 4.63 4.64
C HIS A 176 -13.83 6.02 5.21
N VAL A 177 -14.90 6.70 5.63
CA VAL A 177 -14.81 7.98 6.33
C VAL A 177 -14.72 7.73 7.84
N GLN A 178 -13.72 8.29 8.50
CA GLN A 178 -13.34 7.89 9.86
C GLN A 178 -13.02 9.06 10.77
N CYS A 179 -13.34 8.88 12.04
CA CYS A 179 -12.80 9.63 13.17
C CYS A 179 -12.21 8.59 14.15
N ASN A 180 -11.28 7.77 13.66
CA ASN A 180 -10.80 6.58 14.36
C ASN A 180 -9.47 6.85 15.08
N PRO A 181 -9.42 6.79 16.43
CA PRO A 181 -8.18 6.94 17.19
C PRO A 181 -7.19 5.80 17.02
N ASP A 182 -7.65 4.63 16.55
CA ASP A 182 -6.84 3.44 16.32
C ASP A 182 -7.10 2.85 14.91
N PRO A 183 -6.60 3.50 13.84
CA PRO A 183 -6.80 3.07 12.45
C PRO A 183 -6.19 1.69 12.13
N PHE A 184 -5.40 1.16 13.06
CA PHE A 184 -4.73 -0.13 12.99
C PHE A 184 -5.28 -1.14 13.99
N HIS A 185 -6.44 -0.89 14.57
CA HIS A 185 -7.15 -1.90 15.34
C HIS A 185 -7.32 -3.18 14.49
N GLN A 186 -7.15 -4.35 15.12
CA GLN A 186 -7.07 -5.64 14.42
C GLN A 186 -8.27 -5.88 13.49
N THR A 187 -9.48 -5.49 13.89
CA THR A 187 -10.69 -5.62 13.06
C THR A 187 -10.60 -4.87 11.72
N TRP A 188 -9.94 -3.71 11.67
CA TRP A 188 -9.74 -2.97 10.42
C TRP A 188 -8.70 -3.67 9.54
N ILE A 189 -7.66 -4.21 10.15
CA ILE A 189 -6.63 -4.98 9.45
C ILE A 189 -7.26 -6.23 8.85
N ASP A 190 -7.93 -7.05 9.67
CA ASP A 190 -8.58 -8.29 9.26
C ASP A 190 -9.55 -8.07 8.11
N PHE A 191 -10.38 -7.03 8.18
CA PHE A 191 -11.27 -6.71 7.07
C PHE A 191 -10.51 -6.38 5.78
N ARG A 192 -9.48 -5.52 5.83
CA ARG A 192 -8.71 -5.18 4.63
C ARG A 192 -8.08 -6.44 4.03
N ASN A 193 -7.53 -7.29 4.88
CA ASN A 193 -6.96 -8.58 4.49
C ASN A 193 -8.00 -9.45 3.82
N ASP A 194 -9.19 -9.56 4.42
CA ASP A 194 -10.30 -10.32 3.88
C ASP A 194 -10.75 -9.79 2.52
N ALA A 195 -10.86 -8.47 2.36
CA ALA A 195 -11.26 -7.84 1.10
C ALA A 195 -10.22 -8.07 -0.02
N PHE A 196 -8.93 -8.16 0.33
CA PHE A 196 -7.86 -8.40 -0.64
C PHE A 196 -7.61 -9.89 -0.94
N ASN A 197 -7.78 -10.76 0.05
CA ASN A 197 -7.48 -12.18 -0.05
C ASN A 197 -8.48 -12.94 -0.95
N GLY A 198 -7.94 -13.83 -1.80
CA GLY A 198 -8.73 -14.86 -2.51
C GLY A 198 -9.64 -14.37 -3.64
N SER A 199 -9.49 -13.13 -4.09
CA SER A 199 -10.27 -12.55 -5.20
C SER A 199 -9.38 -12.30 -6.45
N ASP A 200 -9.97 -12.33 -7.64
CA ASP A 200 -9.29 -11.84 -8.87
C ASP A 200 -9.68 -10.39 -9.21
N PHE A 201 -10.57 -9.79 -8.41
CA PHE A 201 -11.12 -8.46 -8.62
C PHE A 201 -10.23 -7.36 -8.04
N LYS A 202 -10.32 -6.18 -8.65
CA LYS A 202 -9.58 -4.97 -8.29
C LYS A 202 -10.27 -4.29 -7.12
N VAL A 203 -9.69 -4.42 -5.94
CA VAL A 203 -10.19 -3.77 -4.72
C VAL A 203 -9.24 -2.64 -4.33
N THR A 204 -9.79 -1.45 -4.10
CA THR A 204 -9.07 -0.32 -3.50
C THR A 204 -9.84 0.13 -2.27
N TYR A 205 -9.15 0.20 -1.14
CA TYR A 205 -9.67 0.74 0.10
C TYR A 205 -9.15 2.16 0.31
N VAL A 206 -10.06 3.13 0.42
CA VAL A 206 -9.74 4.54 0.63
C VAL A 206 -10.17 4.91 2.04
N ALA A 207 -9.22 5.29 2.89
CA ALA A 207 -9.48 5.75 4.26
C ALA A 207 -9.25 7.26 4.35
N ALA A 208 -10.28 8.00 4.75
CA ALA A 208 -10.15 9.39 5.15
C ALA A 208 -10.37 9.47 6.66
N ASN A 209 -9.31 9.81 7.39
CA ASN A 209 -9.30 9.97 8.84
C ASN A 209 -8.75 11.35 9.22
N TRP A 210 -9.14 11.85 10.39
CA TRP A 210 -8.56 13.09 10.91
C TRP A 210 -7.06 12.95 11.17
N GLY A 211 -6.23 13.88 10.71
CA GLY A 211 -4.84 13.95 11.16
C GLY A 211 -4.76 14.35 12.63
N GLN A 212 -5.45 15.45 12.94
CA GLN A 212 -5.59 16.04 14.26
C GLN A 212 -7.04 16.52 14.42
N ILE A 213 -7.65 16.27 15.58
CA ILE A 213 -8.99 16.77 15.90
C ILE A 213 -9.01 17.31 17.33
N THR A 214 -9.82 18.34 17.58
CA THR A 214 -10.05 18.87 18.92
C THR A 214 -11.46 18.51 19.37
N ILE A 215 -11.57 17.74 20.45
CA ILE A 215 -12.82 17.26 21.03
C ILE A 215 -12.84 17.70 22.50
N ASP A 216 -13.90 18.39 22.92
CA ASP A 216 -14.06 18.92 24.29
C ASP A 216 -12.87 19.76 24.82
N GLY A 217 -12.12 20.38 23.91
CA GLY A 217 -10.94 21.21 24.22
C GLY A 217 -9.61 20.45 24.22
N ASP A 218 -9.65 19.12 24.14
CA ASP A 218 -8.46 18.28 24.04
C ASP A 218 -8.13 17.97 22.59
N THR A 219 -6.84 18.08 22.25
CA THR A 219 -6.32 17.76 20.92
C THR A 219 -5.88 16.31 20.85
N HIS A 220 -6.43 15.58 19.88
CA HIS A 220 -6.11 14.20 19.60
C HIS A 220 -5.47 14.05 18.22
N TRP A 221 -4.56 13.08 18.11
CA TRP A 221 -3.81 12.77 16.90
C TRP A 221 -4.18 11.36 16.45
N PHE A 222 -4.85 11.24 15.30
CA PHE A 222 -5.32 9.96 14.78
C PHE A 222 -4.51 9.54 13.55
N GLY A 223 -4.45 10.40 12.53
CA GLY A 223 -3.59 10.23 11.35
C GLY A 223 -4.05 9.15 10.37
N TYR A 224 -3.16 8.81 9.44
CA TYR A 224 -3.25 7.63 8.57
C TYR A 224 -4.44 7.58 7.60
N SER A 225 -4.88 8.76 7.15
CA SER A 225 -5.59 8.84 5.86
C SER A 225 -4.72 8.20 4.78
N GLY A 226 -5.32 7.45 3.87
CA GLY A 226 -4.54 6.73 2.87
C GLY A 226 -5.35 5.85 1.95
N VAL A 227 -4.63 5.22 1.03
CA VAL A 227 -5.19 4.28 0.07
C VAL A 227 -4.43 2.97 0.18
N TYR A 228 -5.17 1.86 0.17
CA TYR A 228 -4.65 0.51 0.07
C TYR A 228 -5.21 -0.08 -1.23
N SER A 229 -4.33 -0.60 -2.08
CA SER A 229 -4.70 -1.24 -3.34
C SER A 229 -4.21 -2.67 -3.32
N LYS A 230 -5.05 -3.60 -3.78
CA LYS A 230 -4.66 -4.99 -3.94
C LYS A 230 -3.43 -5.14 -4.85
N ALA A 231 -2.51 -6.01 -4.47
CA ALA A 231 -1.24 -6.32 -5.13
C ALA A 231 -0.93 -7.82 -5.04
N LYS A 232 -0.34 -8.43 -6.08
CA LYS A 232 -0.21 -9.90 -6.15
C LYS A 232 0.98 -10.46 -5.39
N THR A 233 2.16 -9.84 -5.46
CA THR A 233 3.41 -10.38 -4.89
C THR A 233 4.18 -9.27 -4.16
N ARG A 234 4.65 -8.26 -4.90
CA ARG A 234 5.20 -6.99 -4.39
C ARG A 234 5.21 -5.95 -5.50
N SER A 235 4.91 -4.69 -5.18
CA SER A 235 5.20 -3.59 -6.09
C SER A 235 6.59 -3.00 -5.82
N PRO A 236 7.42 -2.80 -6.85
CA PRO A 236 8.66 -2.03 -6.71
C PRO A 236 8.36 -0.62 -6.19
N LEU A 237 9.12 -0.06 -5.24
CA LEU A 237 8.81 1.27 -4.67
C LEU A 237 9.28 2.42 -5.57
N TYR A 238 8.86 2.43 -6.84
CA TYR A 238 9.16 3.53 -7.74
C TYR A 238 8.55 4.82 -7.22
N ARG A 239 9.30 5.93 -7.27
CA ARG A 239 8.83 7.28 -6.90
C ARG A 239 8.47 7.44 -5.41
N TYR A 240 9.11 6.65 -4.54
CA TYR A 240 9.12 6.87 -3.09
C TYR A 240 9.39 8.34 -2.76
N ASP A 241 10.44 8.92 -3.36
CA ASP A 241 10.86 10.30 -3.14
C ASP A 241 9.71 11.29 -3.36
N THR A 242 8.96 11.18 -4.46
CA THR A 242 7.83 12.08 -4.72
C THR A 242 6.74 11.97 -3.65
N THR A 243 6.41 10.75 -3.22
CA THR A 243 5.42 10.54 -2.17
C THR A 243 5.92 11.08 -0.82
N TYR A 244 7.19 10.83 -0.51
CA TYR A 244 7.85 11.29 0.70
C TYR A 244 7.93 12.83 0.77
N ASP A 245 8.38 13.48 -0.30
CA ASP A 245 8.49 14.94 -0.41
C ASP A 245 7.12 15.62 -0.22
N ASN A 246 6.05 14.93 -0.61
CA ASN A 246 4.67 15.36 -0.40
C ASN A 246 4.10 14.96 0.98
N GLY A 247 4.91 14.51 1.94
CA GLY A 247 4.48 14.16 3.29
C GLY A 247 3.74 12.83 3.39
N GLY A 248 4.07 11.91 2.49
CA GLY A 248 3.48 10.59 2.38
C GLY A 248 4.41 9.46 2.79
N LEU A 249 3.83 8.34 3.21
CA LEU A 249 4.56 7.08 3.36
C LEU A 249 3.94 6.02 2.46
N VAL A 250 4.70 5.56 1.47
CA VAL A 250 4.34 4.39 0.65
C VAL A 250 4.86 3.11 1.32
N GLY A 251 4.16 2.00 1.13
CA GLY A 251 4.61 0.68 1.54
C GLY A 251 3.87 -0.44 0.82
N THR A 252 4.37 -1.65 1.01
CA THR A 252 3.76 -2.88 0.53
C THR A 252 3.58 -3.83 1.71
N LYS A 253 2.49 -4.60 1.71
CA LYS A 253 2.13 -5.60 2.73
C LYS A 253 1.91 -6.94 2.02
N PRO A 254 2.98 -7.71 1.74
CA PRO A 254 2.94 -8.89 0.88
C PRO A 254 2.01 -9.99 1.40
N GLY A 255 2.09 -10.32 2.70
CA GLY A 255 1.22 -11.31 3.35
C GLY A 255 -0.28 -10.94 3.31
N TYR A 256 -0.60 -9.70 2.94
CA TYR A 256 -1.95 -9.18 2.82
C TYR A 256 -2.29 -8.72 1.40
N HIS A 257 -1.41 -9.04 0.44
CA HIS A 257 -1.60 -8.79 -0.97
C HIS A 257 -2.05 -7.35 -1.27
N CYS A 258 -1.39 -6.36 -0.66
CA CYS A 258 -1.71 -4.96 -0.90
C CYS A 258 -0.51 -4.01 -0.87
N ASP A 259 -0.59 -2.96 -1.67
CA ASP A 259 0.24 -1.76 -1.57
C ASP A 259 -0.55 -0.65 -0.90
N HIS A 260 0.13 0.24 -0.19
CA HIS A 260 -0.51 1.35 0.49
C HIS A 260 0.28 2.64 0.39
N VAL A 261 -0.44 3.75 0.52
CA VAL A 261 0.13 5.05 0.80
C VAL A 261 -0.65 5.72 1.92
N TRP A 262 0.07 6.32 2.86
CA TRP A 262 -0.50 7.09 3.96
C TRP A 262 -0.07 8.54 3.89
N VAL A 263 -0.98 9.43 4.25
CA VAL A 263 -0.69 10.85 4.46
C VAL A 263 -0.21 11.00 5.89
N MET A 264 1.04 11.46 6.05
CA MET A 264 1.68 11.72 7.34
C MET A 264 1.68 13.20 7.70
N ALA A 265 1.34 14.07 6.74
CA ALA A 265 1.20 15.49 6.97
C ALA A 265 0.02 15.80 7.91
N ASN A 266 0.28 16.60 8.93
CA ASN A 266 -0.74 17.08 9.85
C ASN A 266 -1.59 18.16 9.20
N ASP A 267 -2.90 18.14 9.49
CA ASP A 267 -3.86 19.16 9.03
C ASP A 267 -3.74 19.47 7.53
N ALA A 268 -3.75 18.39 6.75
CA ALA A 268 -3.44 18.42 5.33
C ALA A 268 -4.52 17.73 4.49
N VAL A 269 -4.62 18.17 3.25
CA VAL A 269 -5.37 17.51 2.18
C VAL A 269 -4.36 17.02 1.16
N SER A 270 -4.48 15.78 0.72
CA SER A 270 -3.58 15.23 -0.29
C SER A 270 -4.37 14.76 -1.51
N ARG A 271 -3.79 14.96 -2.70
CA ARG A 271 -4.26 14.33 -3.93
C ARG A 271 -3.49 13.05 -4.14
N LEU A 272 -4.23 11.95 -4.21
CA LEU A 272 -3.65 10.63 -4.42
C LEU A 272 -3.97 10.16 -5.83
N GLN A 273 -2.98 9.53 -6.47
CA GLN A 273 -3.18 8.80 -7.71
C GLN A 273 -2.87 7.33 -7.47
N PHE A 274 -3.70 6.44 -7.99
CA PHE A 274 -3.44 5.01 -8.03
C PHE A 274 -3.92 4.50 -9.40
N GLU A 275 -3.20 3.55 -9.95
CA GLU A 275 -3.60 2.86 -11.19
C GLU A 275 -4.13 1.49 -10.82
N ARG A 276 -5.17 0.98 -11.50
CA ARG A 276 -5.72 -0.36 -11.25
C ARG A 276 -5.28 -1.31 -12.36
N GLN A 277 -4.14 -1.97 -12.19
CA GLN A 277 -3.69 -3.00 -13.13
C GLN A 277 -4.43 -4.33 -12.91
N ASN A 278 -4.50 -5.16 -13.94
CA ASN A 278 -5.05 -6.51 -13.81
C ASN A 278 -4.09 -7.34 -12.94
N PRO A 279 -4.57 -8.03 -11.90
CA PRO A 279 -3.72 -8.93 -11.10
C PRO A 279 -3.14 -10.10 -11.92
N GLY A 280 -3.58 -10.31 -13.17
CA GLY A 280 -3.09 -11.35 -14.09
C GLY A 280 -2.09 -10.91 -15.16
N ASP A 281 -1.83 -9.62 -15.36
CA ASP A 281 -0.95 -9.18 -16.46
C ASP A 281 0.52 -9.14 -16.01
N THR A 282 1.24 -10.24 -16.24
CA THR A 282 2.71 -10.30 -16.24
C THR A 282 3.29 -10.13 -17.65
N ALA A 283 2.68 -9.26 -18.46
CA ALA A 283 3.18 -9.01 -19.80
C ALA A 283 4.53 -8.28 -19.70
N GLY A 284 5.61 -9.00 -20.04
CA GLY A 284 6.98 -8.52 -19.98
C GLY A 284 7.17 -7.19 -20.72
N GLY A 285 8.01 -6.34 -20.14
CA GLY A 285 8.38 -5.03 -20.67
C GLY A 285 7.38 -3.94 -20.31
N ASP A 286 7.80 -3.03 -19.43
CA ASP A 286 7.23 -1.70 -19.17
C ASP A 286 5.78 -1.59 -18.62
N ALA A 287 5.11 -2.67 -18.23
CA ALA A 287 3.81 -2.55 -17.56
C ALA A 287 3.94 -1.94 -16.14
N SER A 288 3.44 -0.72 -15.96
CA SER A 288 3.56 0.07 -14.73
C SER A 288 2.62 -0.38 -13.61
N PHE A 289 3.14 -1.13 -12.64
CA PHE A 289 2.41 -1.60 -11.45
C PHE A 289 1.49 -0.54 -10.80
N SER A 290 0.37 -1.01 -10.24
CA SER A 290 -0.61 -0.21 -9.49
C SER A 290 -0.02 0.38 -8.21
N GLN A 291 0.62 1.54 -8.29
CA GLN A 291 1.24 2.15 -7.12
C GLN A 291 0.44 3.36 -6.65
N PRO A 292 -0.25 3.26 -5.50
CA PRO A 292 -0.84 4.44 -4.90
C PRO A 292 0.29 5.41 -4.52
N ARG A 293 0.16 6.67 -4.93
CA ARG A 293 1.13 7.74 -4.69
C ARG A 293 0.44 9.02 -4.30
N ILE A 294 1.12 9.85 -3.52
CA ILE A 294 0.68 11.21 -3.23
C ILE A 294 1.28 12.14 -4.28
N MET A 295 0.40 12.76 -5.07
CA MET A 295 0.77 13.69 -6.15
C MET A 295 1.09 15.06 -5.61
N ASP A 296 0.26 15.52 -4.67
CA ASP A 296 0.33 16.84 -4.08
C ASP A 296 -0.24 16.77 -2.67
N THR A 297 0.28 17.61 -1.79
CA THR A 297 -0.29 17.85 -0.47
C THR A 297 -0.45 19.35 -0.28
N TRP A 298 -1.55 19.73 0.36
CA TRP A 298 -1.83 21.10 0.75
C TRP A 298 -2.02 21.15 2.25
N SER A 299 -1.35 22.11 2.89
CA SER A 299 -1.47 22.35 4.33
C SER A 299 -2.33 23.58 4.57
N TRP A 300 -3.02 23.61 5.71
CA TRP A 300 -3.84 24.77 6.06
C TRP A 300 -2.97 26.01 6.34
N ASP A 301 -3.27 27.10 5.65
CA ASP A 301 -2.68 28.42 5.89
C ASP A 301 -3.69 29.32 6.60
N GLU A 302 -3.49 29.53 7.91
CA GLU A 302 -4.35 30.37 8.74
C GLU A 302 -4.39 31.84 8.27
N SER A 303 -3.37 32.32 7.56
CA SER A 303 -3.34 33.70 7.06
C SER A 303 -4.18 33.86 5.79
N ALA A 304 -4.17 32.85 4.92
CA ALA A 304 -4.94 32.82 3.68
C ALA A 304 -6.37 32.27 3.88
N ASN A 305 -6.62 31.58 5.00
CA ASN A 305 -7.81 30.76 5.23
C ASN A 305 -8.07 29.77 4.08
N SER A 306 -7.00 29.13 3.59
CA SER A 306 -7.06 28.17 2.50
C SER A 306 -6.00 27.08 2.63
N TYR A 307 -6.26 25.93 2.02
CA TYR A 307 -5.24 24.92 1.77
C TYR A 307 -4.31 25.39 0.66
N ASN A 308 -3.01 25.55 0.98
CA ASN A 308 -1.99 26.01 0.05
C ASN A 308 -0.97 24.90 -0.20
N ALA A 309 -0.42 24.88 -1.43
CA ALA A 309 0.48 23.81 -1.85
C ALA A 309 1.69 23.73 -0.90
N SER A 310 1.95 22.54 -0.38
CA SER A 310 3.05 22.29 0.54
C SER A 310 3.83 21.06 0.08
N THR A 311 5.14 21.10 0.29
CA THR A 311 6.02 19.93 0.23
C THR A 311 6.51 19.68 1.64
N PRO A 312 5.63 19.22 2.55
CA PRO A 312 5.96 19.18 3.97
C PRO A 312 7.09 18.20 4.25
N GLY A 313 7.40 17.28 3.32
CA GLY A 313 8.19 16.09 3.62
C GLY A 313 7.49 15.22 4.66
N VAL A 314 8.00 14.03 4.91
CA VAL A 314 7.67 13.34 6.16
C VAL A 314 8.38 14.10 7.29
N PRO A 315 7.69 14.52 8.36
CA PRO A 315 8.32 15.26 9.46
C PRO A 315 9.59 14.55 9.95
N GLU A 316 10.69 15.30 10.11
CA GLU A 316 11.95 14.74 10.63
C GLU A 316 11.71 14.08 12.01
N CYS A 317 12.15 12.82 12.15
CA CYS A 317 12.00 12.06 13.40
C CYS A 317 12.74 12.72 14.56
N THR A 318 12.05 13.52 15.36
CA THR A 318 12.50 13.84 16.72
C THR A 318 12.07 12.69 17.63
N HIS A 319 12.91 11.67 17.77
CA HIS A 319 12.82 10.41 18.55
C HIS A 319 11.46 9.98 19.17
N GLN A 320 10.78 10.81 19.96
CA GLN A 320 9.58 10.45 20.71
C GLN A 320 8.30 10.30 19.86
N ALA A 321 8.09 11.16 18.87
CA ALA A 321 6.91 11.04 17.98
C ALA A 321 6.98 9.78 17.09
N CYS A 322 8.20 9.28 16.83
CA CYS A 322 8.41 8.11 15.99
C CYS A 322 8.18 6.81 16.75
N ASP A 323 8.41 6.76 18.06
CA ASP A 323 8.05 5.58 18.86
C ASP A 323 6.53 5.42 18.93
N ASP A 324 5.79 6.51 19.14
CA ASP A 324 4.32 6.51 19.18
C ASP A 324 3.69 6.13 17.84
N TRP A 325 4.31 6.54 16.72
CA TRP A 325 3.85 6.19 15.37
C TRP A 325 4.24 4.76 15.00
N ARG A 326 5.50 4.35 15.23
CA ARG A 326 6.00 3.00 14.94
C ARG A 326 5.27 1.93 15.75
N ALA A 327 4.93 2.20 17.02
CA ALA A 327 4.19 1.27 17.87
C ALA A 327 2.76 1.00 17.38
N LYS A 328 2.18 1.91 16.58
CA LYS A 328 0.82 1.78 16.04
C LYS A 328 0.77 1.11 14.67
N LEU A 329 1.89 0.97 13.95
CA LEU A 329 1.92 0.36 12.62
C LEU A 329 1.83 -1.17 12.70
N PRO A 330 0.83 -1.81 12.07
CA PRO A 330 0.78 -3.26 11.96
C PRO A 330 1.79 -3.69 10.89
N ASP A 331 2.75 -4.49 11.30
CA ASP A 331 3.91 -4.92 10.51
C ASP A 331 4.83 -3.77 10.10
N SER A 332 5.32 -3.14 11.16
CA SER A 332 6.64 -2.57 11.39
C SER A 332 7.50 -2.14 10.18
N ALA A 333 8.16 -0.99 10.35
CA ALA A 333 9.39 -0.67 9.64
C ALA A 333 10.40 -1.85 9.62
N LEU A 334 10.29 -2.78 10.58
CA LEU A 334 10.98 -4.05 10.65
C LEU A 334 10.68 -4.99 9.46
N ALA A 335 9.51 -5.03 8.80
CA ALA A 335 9.35 -5.86 7.58
C ALA A 335 10.15 -5.31 6.38
N ARG A 336 10.25 -3.98 6.28
CA ARG A 336 11.06 -3.28 5.25
C ARG A 336 12.54 -3.34 5.59
N GLU A 337 12.87 -3.20 6.86
CA GLU A 337 14.20 -3.35 7.40
C GLU A 337 14.69 -4.80 7.30
N LEU A 338 13.86 -5.81 7.56
CA LEU A 338 14.15 -7.23 7.37
C LEU A 338 14.32 -7.53 5.89
N SER A 339 13.45 -7.01 5.03
CA SER A 339 13.59 -7.20 3.58
C SER A 339 14.91 -6.61 3.07
N THR A 340 15.25 -5.40 3.50
CA THR A 340 16.50 -4.72 3.15
C THR A 340 17.69 -5.41 3.81
N ALA A 341 17.64 -5.71 5.10
CA ALA A 341 18.73 -6.33 5.84
C ALA A 341 18.99 -7.79 5.44
N ILE A 342 17.97 -8.56 5.04
CA ILE A 342 18.15 -9.93 4.51
C ILE A 342 18.74 -9.87 3.10
N ALA A 343 18.23 -9.00 2.23
CA ALA A 343 18.83 -8.77 0.90
C ALA A 343 20.29 -8.30 0.99
N LEU A 344 20.63 -7.55 2.06
CA LEU A 344 21.97 -7.04 2.32
C LEU A 344 22.77 -7.88 3.35
N ARG A 345 22.31 -9.09 3.71
CA ARG A 345 22.92 -10.01 4.71
C ARG A 345 23.30 -9.39 6.07
N ASN A 346 22.60 -8.33 6.48
CA ASN A 346 22.80 -7.58 7.72
C ASN A 346 22.12 -8.20 8.96
N ILE A 347 21.22 -9.16 8.78
CA ILE A 347 20.54 -9.93 9.86
C ILE A 347 20.68 -11.42 9.56
N ASN A 348 20.92 -12.23 10.60
CA ASN A 348 20.93 -13.68 10.49
C ASN A 348 19.48 -14.20 10.41
N PHE A 349 19.16 -14.89 9.32
CA PHE A 349 17.82 -15.42 9.04
C PHE A 349 17.32 -16.37 10.13
N ASP A 350 18.22 -17.19 10.69
CA ASP A 350 17.91 -18.17 11.73
C ASP A 350 17.64 -17.54 13.10
N GLU A 351 17.84 -16.22 13.25
CA GLU A 351 17.58 -15.48 14.49
C GLU A 351 16.23 -14.75 14.47
N LEU A 352 15.49 -14.82 13.36
CA LEU A 352 14.14 -14.29 13.28
C LEU A 352 13.21 -15.17 14.13
N PRO A 353 12.37 -14.59 15.01
CA PRO A 353 11.46 -15.38 15.80
C PRO A 353 10.43 -16.05 14.88
N ASP A 354 10.45 -17.39 14.85
CA ASP A 354 9.42 -18.19 14.21
C ASP A 354 8.04 -17.78 14.76
N GLY A 355 7.17 -17.27 13.89
CA GLY A 355 5.76 -17.01 14.21
C GLY A 355 5.42 -15.63 14.78
N GLU A 356 6.36 -14.68 14.88
CA GLU A 356 6.04 -13.27 15.23
C GLU A 356 6.09 -12.31 14.04
N SER A 357 6.64 -12.72 12.90
CA SER A 357 6.60 -11.92 11.67
C SER A 357 5.77 -12.62 10.61
N ASP A 358 4.75 -11.95 10.08
CA ASP A 358 4.00 -12.33 8.86
C ASP A 358 4.87 -12.26 7.58
N PHE A 359 6.19 -12.26 7.75
CA PHE A 359 7.18 -12.08 6.71
C PHE A 359 7.82 -13.43 6.39
N ASP A 360 7.51 -13.95 5.20
CA ASP A 360 8.11 -15.14 4.61
C ASP A 360 9.08 -14.68 3.51
N PRO A 361 10.39 -14.57 3.77
CA PRO A 361 11.34 -14.09 2.77
C PRO A 361 11.46 -14.97 1.52
N ALA A 362 10.97 -16.22 1.54
CA ALA A 362 10.90 -17.05 0.34
C ALA A 362 9.72 -16.70 -0.58
N ARG A 363 8.74 -15.96 -0.08
CA ARG A 363 7.57 -15.47 -0.84
C ARG A 363 7.59 -13.96 -1.03
N ASP A 364 8.24 -13.26 -0.10
CA ASP A 364 8.11 -11.83 0.01
C ASP A 364 9.26 -11.10 -0.69
N LEU A 365 10.49 -11.60 -0.78
CA LEU A 365 11.57 -10.88 -1.48
C LEU A 365 11.43 -11.01 -3.02
N THR A 366 11.79 -9.96 -3.79
CA THR A 366 11.87 -9.96 -5.27
C THR A 366 13.04 -9.10 -5.74
N TRP A 367 13.62 -9.38 -6.92
CA TRP A 367 14.74 -8.58 -7.48
C TRP A 367 14.34 -7.14 -7.78
N ALA A 368 13.11 -6.93 -8.28
CA ALA A 368 12.55 -5.60 -8.50
C ALA A 368 12.49 -4.77 -7.20
N ALA A 369 12.23 -5.40 -6.04
CA ALA A 369 12.26 -4.69 -4.76
C ALA A 369 13.68 -4.26 -4.38
N VAL A 370 14.69 -5.09 -4.65
CA VAL A 370 16.11 -4.79 -4.38
C VAL A 370 16.61 -3.64 -5.28
N GLU A 371 16.29 -3.66 -6.57
CA GLU A 371 16.67 -2.60 -7.52
C GLU A 371 16.09 -1.23 -7.15
N THR A 372 14.86 -1.19 -6.63
CA THR A 372 14.25 0.09 -6.19
C THR A 372 14.82 0.69 -4.91
N LEU A 373 15.54 -0.10 -4.12
CA LEU A 373 16.15 0.35 -2.86
C LEU A 373 17.56 0.93 -3.07
N SER A 374 18.19 0.67 -4.22
CA SER A 374 19.42 1.32 -4.64
C SER A 374 19.10 2.47 -5.59
N ASP A 375 19.39 3.72 -5.20
CA ASP A 375 19.59 4.71 -6.26
C ASP A 375 20.84 4.34 -7.06
N ARG A 376 20.90 4.72 -8.33
CA ARG A 376 22.06 4.48 -9.22
C ARG A 376 23.37 5.12 -8.71
N ASP A 377 23.28 5.95 -7.67
CA ASP A 377 24.40 6.71 -7.09
C ASP A 377 24.88 6.14 -5.75
N GLY A 378 24.32 5.01 -5.28
CA GLY A 378 24.67 4.35 -4.03
C GLY A 378 24.39 5.17 -2.76
N THR A 379 23.54 6.21 -2.82
CA THR A 379 23.22 7.00 -1.63
C THR A 379 22.07 6.38 -0.85
N GLU A 380 22.33 6.05 0.42
CA GLU A 380 21.42 5.38 1.34
C GLU A 380 20.29 6.34 1.78
N ARG A 381 19.43 6.75 0.84
CA ARG A 381 18.35 7.72 1.08
C ARG A 381 17.33 7.22 2.10
N LEU A 382 17.18 5.91 2.26
CA LEU A 382 16.30 5.32 3.27
C LEU A 382 17.01 4.99 4.60
N GLY A 383 18.34 5.09 4.66
CA GLY A 383 19.16 4.62 5.80
C GLY A 383 18.85 5.31 7.13
N HIS A 384 18.37 6.55 7.08
CA HIS A 384 17.99 7.35 8.24
C HIS A 384 16.69 6.90 8.92
N VAL A 385 15.78 6.22 8.20
CA VAL A 385 14.55 5.66 8.78
C VAL A 385 14.85 4.35 9.53
N PHE A 386 16.01 3.73 9.25
CA PHE A 386 16.38 2.36 9.62
C PHE A 386 17.63 2.27 10.53
N SER A 387 18.11 3.38 11.08
CA SER A 387 19.39 3.43 11.84
C SER A 387 19.32 2.87 13.26
N ASP A 388 18.13 2.60 13.80
CA ASP A 388 17.93 2.33 15.23
C ASP A 388 17.59 0.87 15.59
N HIS A 389 17.70 -0.08 14.66
CA HIS A 389 17.36 -1.46 14.98
C HIS A 389 18.48 -2.21 15.68
N SER A 390 18.11 -2.85 16.80
CA SER A 390 19.03 -3.49 17.74
C SER A 390 19.80 -4.69 17.17
N ARG A 391 19.37 -5.25 16.04
CA ARG A 391 20.01 -6.40 15.39
C ARG A 391 20.86 -6.05 14.16
N ARG A 392 20.97 -4.76 13.79
CA ARG A 392 21.71 -4.30 12.61
C ARG A 392 23.22 -4.39 12.85
N ARG A 393 23.95 -5.07 11.94
CA ARG A 393 25.43 -5.05 11.90
C ARG A 393 25.93 -3.73 11.30
N SER A 394 27.01 -3.19 11.85
CA SER A 394 27.41 -1.77 11.72
C SER A 394 28.11 -1.35 10.40
N SER A 395 28.03 -2.10 9.30
CA SER A 395 28.58 -1.63 8.01
C SER A 395 28.00 -2.37 6.79
N PRO A 396 27.19 -1.70 5.93
CA PRO A 396 26.43 -2.37 4.86
C PRO A 396 26.86 -2.04 3.41
N VAL A 397 27.96 -1.30 3.18
CA VAL A 397 28.23 -0.69 1.87
C VAL A 397 28.77 -1.63 0.76
N PRO A 398 29.66 -2.62 1.01
CA PRO A 398 30.29 -3.39 -0.08
C PRO A 398 29.37 -4.35 -0.83
N ASP A 399 28.40 -4.96 -0.13
CA ASP A 399 27.66 -6.12 -0.65
C ASP A 399 26.46 -5.71 -1.53
N VAL A 400 25.84 -4.56 -1.25
CA VAL A 400 24.77 -3.96 -2.08
C VAL A 400 25.32 -3.60 -3.46
N GLN A 401 26.46 -2.89 -3.44
CA GLN A 401 27.12 -2.44 -4.65
C GLN A 401 27.50 -3.64 -5.51
N HIS A 402 27.97 -4.73 -4.88
CA HIS A 402 28.30 -5.96 -5.58
C HIS A 402 27.08 -6.65 -6.21
N LEU A 403 25.95 -6.73 -5.50
CA LEU A 403 24.71 -7.31 -6.05
C LEU A 403 24.17 -6.50 -7.23
N VAL A 404 24.18 -5.17 -7.15
CA VAL A 404 23.77 -4.28 -8.25
C VAL A 404 24.73 -4.42 -9.45
N GLU A 405 26.04 -4.46 -9.21
CA GLU A 405 27.04 -4.72 -10.25
C GLU A 405 26.82 -6.07 -10.94
N VAL A 406 26.41 -7.10 -10.19
CA VAL A 406 26.07 -8.42 -10.73
C VAL A 406 24.80 -8.32 -11.59
N THR A 407 23.74 -7.67 -11.12
CA THR A 407 22.49 -7.52 -11.89
C THR A 407 22.70 -6.76 -13.19
N ASP A 408 23.40 -5.63 -13.15
CA ASP A 408 23.76 -4.84 -14.34
C ASP A 408 24.63 -5.65 -15.31
N TRP A 409 25.60 -6.40 -14.77
CA TRP A 409 26.47 -7.24 -15.58
C TRP A 409 25.67 -8.39 -16.24
N VAL A 410 24.77 -9.04 -15.51
CA VAL A 410 23.90 -10.14 -15.99
C VAL A 410 23.03 -9.67 -17.15
N ALA A 411 22.38 -8.51 -17.01
CA ALA A 411 21.57 -7.91 -18.07
C ALA A 411 22.38 -7.65 -19.36
N ASN A 412 23.65 -7.29 -19.22
CA ASN A 412 24.56 -7.03 -20.34
C ASN A 412 25.13 -8.29 -21.00
N HIS A 413 25.02 -9.47 -20.38
CA HIS A 413 25.59 -10.75 -20.87
C HIS A 413 24.53 -11.76 -21.33
N GLY A 414 23.37 -11.27 -21.77
CA GLY A 414 22.32 -12.11 -22.36
C GLY A 414 21.64 -13.05 -21.35
N LEU A 415 21.76 -12.76 -20.06
CA LEU A 415 21.03 -13.40 -18.97
C LEU A 415 19.92 -12.45 -18.50
N CYS A 416 18.79 -13.01 -18.09
CA CYS A 416 17.63 -12.30 -17.55
C CYS A 416 17.35 -12.87 -16.18
N MET A 417 17.23 -12.02 -15.17
CA MET A 417 16.88 -12.46 -13.82
C MET A 417 15.42 -12.96 -13.80
N ASP A 418 15.11 -13.92 -12.95
CA ASP A 418 13.76 -14.34 -12.63
C ASP A 418 13.21 -13.40 -11.56
N ASP A 419 11.98 -12.92 -11.75
CA ASP A 419 11.40 -11.87 -10.91
C ASP A 419 10.92 -12.41 -9.55
N GLU A 420 10.70 -13.72 -9.46
CA GLU A 420 10.28 -14.42 -8.23
C GLU A 420 11.52 -14.89 -7.45
N PHE A 421 11.87 -14.18 -6.37
CA PHE A 421 12.95 -14.61 -5.48
C PHE A 421 12.36 -15.59 -4.45
N SER A 422 12.76 -16.85 -4.54
CA SER A 422 12.59 -17.81 -3.46
C SER A 422 13.94 -18.04 -2.78
N LEU A 423 13.97 -18.06 -1.45
CA LEU A 423 15.17 -18.45 -0.69
C LEU A 423 15.66 -19.85 -1.03
N SER A 424 14.74 -20.76 -1.42
CA SER A 424 15.12 -22.09 -1.90
C SER A 424 15.87 -22.01 -3.24
N ASP A 425 15.62 -20.95 -4.02
CA ASP A 425 16.24 -20.66 -5.29
C ASP A 425 17.41 -19.70 -5.14
N VAL A 426 17.97 -19.48 -3.96
CA VAL A 426 19.34 -18.96 -3.86
C VAL A 426 20.29 -20.14 -4.07
N PRO A 427 21.22 -20.10 -5.05
CA PRO A 427 21.60 -18.95 -5.89
C PRO A 427 20.91 -18.81 -7.28
N MET A 428 19.95 -19.65 -7.65
CA MET A 428 19.18 -19.59 -8.91
C MET A 428 18.16 -18.46 -9.07
N ASN A 429 18.47 -17.51 -9.95
CA ASN A 429 17.53 -16.45 -10.28
C ASN A 429 17.76 -15.90 -11.69
N ALA A 430 18.36 -16.65 -12.62
CA ALA A 430 18.58 -16.15 -13.96
C ALA A 430 18.32 -17.20 -15.04
N ARG A 431 18.06 -16.73 -16.26
CA ARG A 431 17.88 -17.55 -17.47
C ARG A 431 18.63 -16.93 -18.62
N TYR A 432 19.22 -17.75 -19.48
CA TYR A 432 19.74 -17.23 -20.76
C TYR A 432 18.57 -16.75 -21.62
N THR A 433 18.72 -15.57 -22.21
CA THR A 433 17.69 -14.95 -23.07
C THR A 433 17.45 -15.75 -24.35
N ASP A 434 18.44 -16.50 -24.82
CA ASP A 434 18.43 -17.24 -26.09
C ASP A 434 18.36 -18.76 -25.92
N LYS A 435 18.40 -19.27 -24.69
CA LYS A 435 18.48 -20.72 -24.39
C LYS A 435 17.51 -21.11 -23.28
N PRO A 436 16.88 -22.29 -23.35
CA PRO A 436 16.01 -22.81 -22.29
C PRO A 436 16.84 -23.40 -21.14
N VAL A 437 17.85 -22.66 -20.68
CA VAL A 437 18.81 -23.06 -19.64
C VAL A 437 18.71 -22.05 -18.51
N GLN A 438 18.36 -22.53 -17.32
CA GLN A 438 18.41 -21.74 -16.09
C GLN A 438 19.86 -21.58 -15.64
N ALA A 439 20.16 -20.44 -15.03
CA ALA A 439 21.45 -20.08 -14.49
C ALA A 439 21.33 -19.89 -12.98
N CYS A 440 22.25 -20.51 -12.26
CA CYS A 440 22.47 -20.26 -10.84
C CYS A 440 23.51 -19.15 -10.72
N LEU A 441 23.24 -18.04 -10.02
CA LEU A 441 24.18 -16.94 -9.83
C LEU A 441 24.51 -16.80 -8.35
N MET A 442 25.65 -17.35 -7.95
CA MET A 442 26.20 -17.12 -6.62
C MET A 442 27.19 -15.97 -6.66
N THR A 443 27.06 -15.01 -5.74
CA THR A 443 27.99 -13.88 -5.63
C THR A 443 29.03 -14.14 -4.55
N THR A 444 30.29 -13.85 -4.86
CA THR A 444 31.37 -13.90 -3.85
C THR A 444 32.26 -12.67 -3.95
N ASN A 445 32.51 -12.06 -2.79
CA ASN A 445 33.43 -10.95 -2.67
C ASN A 445 34.87 -11.47 -2.77
N ARG A 446 35.68 -10.84 -3.62
CA ARG A 446 37.14 -11.04 -3.80
C ARG A 446 37.69 -12.32 -3.18
N VAL A 447 37.72 -13.37 -4.00
CA VAL A 447 37.98 -14.72 -3.52
C VAL A 447 39.48 -14.94 -3.31
N SER A 448 39.89 -15.19 -2.07
CA SER A 448 41.11 -15.93 -1.80
C SER A 448 40.96 -17.37 -2.33
N PRO A 449 42.06 -18.10 -2.63
CA PRO A 449 41.95 -19.48 -3.11
C PRO A 449 41.11 -20.40 -2.20
N GLU A 450 41.13 -20.17 -0.89
CA GLU A 450 40.38 -20.96 0.10
C GLU A 450 38.86 -20.71 0.01
N GLU A 451 38.44 -19.46 -0.15
CA GLU A 451 37.02 -19.09 -0.36
C GLU A 451 36.50 -19.58 -1.73
N GLU A 452 37.40 -19.79 -2.69
CA GLU A 452 37.06 -20.23 -4.04
C GLU A 452 36.78 -21.73 -4.09
N ASP A 453 37.49 -22.49 -3.24
CA ASP A 453 37.25 -23.90 -2.98
C ASP A 453 35.96 -24.11 -2.16
N GLU A 454 35.70 -23.27 -1.15
CA GLU A 454 34.46 -23.30 -0.35
C GLU A 454 33.23 -23.02 -1.22
N ALA A 455 33.28 -21.97 -2.06
CA ALA A 455 32.22 -21.66 -3.02
C ALA A 455 32.00 -22.80 -4.03
N ALA A 456 33.07 -23.47 -4.49
CA ALA A 456 32.93 -24.63 -5.37
C ALA A 456 32.27 -25.83 -4.65
N GLU A 457 32.59 -26.05 -3.37
CA GLU A 457 32.00 -27.12 -2.56
C GLU A 457 30.51 -26.86 -2.27
N GLU A 458 30.14 -25.63 -1.91
CA GLU A 458 28.74 -25.22 -1.72
C GLU A 458 27.93 -25.41 -3.00
N LEU A 459 28.42 -24.90 -4.13
CA LEU A 459 27.77 -25.04 -5.42
C LEU A 459 27.64 -26.50 -5.86
N HIS A 460 28.65 -27.33 -5.57
CA HIS A 460 28.61 -28.76 -5.85
C HIS A 460 27.58 -29.51 -5.00
N ASN A 461 27.58 -29.28 -3.68
CA ASN A 461 26.61 -29.86 -2.75
C ASN A 461 25.17 -29.48 -3.12
N TRP A 462 24.98 -28.23 -3.56
CA TRP A 462 23.70 -27.73 -4.00
C TRP A 462 23.22 -28.42 -5.30
N VAL A 463 24.10 -28.58 -6.29
CA VAL A 463 23.80 -29.32 -7.54
C VAL A 463 23.35 -30.75 -7.26
N LEU A 464 23.97 -31.43 -6.30
CA LEU A 464 23.62 -32.81 -5.93
C LEU A 464 22.24 -32.94 -5.26
N GLN A 465 21.75 -31.89 -4.60
CA GLN A 465 20.48 -31.91 -3.88
C GLN A 465 19.25 -31.66 -4.77
N ARG A 466 19.44 -31.18 -6.01
CA ARG A 466 18.33 -30.88 -6.94
C ARG A 466 18.26 -31.89 -8.10
N GLU A 467 17.33 -32.84 -8.04
CA GLU A 467 16.92 -33.71 -9.17
C GLU A 467 15.99 -32.98 -10.18
N PRO A 468 15.73 -33.56 -11.37
CA PRO A 468 16.53 -33.47 -12.58
C PRO A 468 16.20 -32.19 -13.38
N GLN A 469 16.40 -31.01 -12.79
CA GLN A 469 16.24 -29.75 -13.53
C GLN A 469 17.51 -29.45 -14.37
N ARG A 470 17.32 -28.93 -15.58
CA ARG A 470 18.42 -28.54 -16.49
C ARG A 470 18.82 -27.10 -16.21
N PHE A 471 19.86 -26.90 -15.40
CA PHE A 471 20.42 -25.58 -15.13
C PHE A 471 21.94 -25.61 -15.24
N LYS A 472 22.57 -24.46 -15.46
CA LYS A 472 24.03 -24.26 -15.47
C LYS A 472 24.45 -23.55 -14.17
N PRO A 473 25.30 -24.14 -13.32
CA PRO A 473 25.75 -23.53 -12.10
C PRO A 473 26.81 -22.47 -12.39
N LEU A 474 26.53 -21.21 -12.10
CA LEU A 474 27.44 -20.09 -12.32
C LEU A 474 27.73 -19.37 -11.00
N VAL A 475 28.93 -18.81 -10.89
CA VAL A 475 29.36 -17.99 -9.77
C VAL A 475 29.91 -16.69 -10.33
N ALA A 476 29.31 -15.57 -9.94
CA ALA A 476 29.83 -14.25 -10.21
C ALA A 476 30.85 -13.90 -9.12
N THR A 477 32.11 -13.74 -9.53
CA THR A 477 33.24 -13.48 -8.62
C THR A 477 33.91 -12.17 -8.99
N LEU A 478 34.31 -11.38 -7.99
CA LEU A 478 35.11 -10.16 -8.20
C LEU A 478 36.59 -10.51 -8.42
N SER A 479 37.07 -10.40 -9.65
CA SER A 479 38.48 -10.50 -10.00
C SER A 479 39.20 -9.17 -9.76
N ALA A 480 40.39 -9.24 -9.16
CA ALA A 480 41.23 -8.07 -8.93
C ALA A 480 41.74 -7.40 -10.23
N SER A 481 41.82 -8.14 -11.34
CA SER A 481 42.32 -7.64 -12.62
C SER A 481 41.23 -7.31 -13.64
N ASP A 482 40.11 -8.03 -13.59
CA ASP A 482 39.12 -8.08 -14.68
C ASP A 482 37.72 -7.60 -14.26
N GLY A 483 37.54 -7.17 -13.00
CA GLY A 483 36.22 -6.85 -12.46
C GLY A 483 35.39 -8.12 -12.23
N LEU A 484 34.07 -8.03 -12.38
CA LEU A 484 33.17 -9.18 -12.21
C LEU A 484 33.39 -10.22 -13.32
N VAL A 485 33.59 -11.49 -12.95
CA VAL A 485 33.74 -12.60 -13.87
C VAL A 485 32.86 -13.78 -13.49
N LEU A 486 32.23 -14.42 -14.49
CA LEU A 486 31.53 -15.68 -14.30
C LEU A 486 32.48 -16.87 -14.28
N LYS A 487 32.31 -17.71 -13.27
CA LYS A 487 32.94 -19.01 -13.15
C LYS A 487 31.88 -20.11 -13.04
N THR A 488 32.28 -21.35 -13.36
CA THR A 488 31.47 -22.57 -13.21
C THR A 488 32.30 -23.63 -12.48
N LEU A 489 31.68 -24.70 -12.00
CA LEU A 489 32.40 -25.85 -11.49
C LEU A 489 33.34 -26.42 -12.56
N LYS A 490 34.60 -26.68 -12.19
CA LYS A 490 35.57 -27.34 -13.07
C LYS A 490 35.04 -28.71 -13.49
N ASN A 491 35.17 -29.02 -14.79
CA ASN A 491 34.64 -30.25 -15.41
C ASN A 491 33.10 -30.36 -15.40
N TYR A 492 32.38 -29.27 -15.14
CA TYR A 492 30.94 -29.22 -15.39
C TYR A 492 30.69 -29.19 -16.90
N GLU A 493 30.23 -30.31 -17.46
CA GLU A 493 29.74 -30.37 -18.84
C GLU A 493 28.26 -29.97 -18.89
N ASP A 494 27.94 -29.09 -19.84
CA ASP A 494 26.66 -28.40 -19.95
C ASP A 494 25.52 -29.40 -20.23
N ALA A 495 24.57 -29.52 -19.28
CA ALA A 495 23.37 -30.34 -19.41
C ALA A 495 22.47 -29.98 -20.61
N GLY A 496 22.78 -28.91 -21.35
CA GLY A 496 22.18 -28.54 -22.62
C GLY A 496 22.59 -29.40 -23.83
N ARG A 497 23.60 -30.27 -23.73
CA ARG A 497 24.00 -31.17 -24.84
C ARG A 497 23.27 -32.52 -24.78
N VAL A 498 22.21 -32.62 -25.58
CA VAL A 498 21.26 -33.75 -25.68
C VAL A 498 21.87 -35.03 -26.31
N SER A 499 22.95 -35.62 -25.78
CA SER A 499 23.36 -36.92 -26.37
C SER A 499 23.88 -38.04 -25.50
N HIS A 500 24.42 -37.87 -24.29
CA HIS A 500 24.83 -39.05 -23.49
C HIS A 500 24.52 -38.89 -22.00
N GLY A 501 24.40 -40.03 -21.31
CA GLY A 501 23.72 -40.19 -20.01
C GLY A 501 24.28 -39.35 -18.86
N SER A 502 23.57 -39.37 -17.72
CA SER A 502 23.89 -38.67 -16.48
C SER A 502 25.40 -38.59 -16.22
N GLU A 503 25.95 -37.39 -16.38
CA GLU A 503 27.38 -37.14 -16.20
C GLU A 503 27.73 -37.07 -14.72
N ASP A 504 28.96 -37.48 -14.44
CA ASP A 504 29.51 -37.58 -13.09
C ASP A 504 30.07 -36.22 -12.70
N VAL A 505 29.36 -35.51 -11.81
CA VAL A 505 29.89 -34.30 -11.15
C VAL A 505 30.90 -34.73 -10.07
N SER A 506 31.88 -35.57 -10.41
CA SER A 506 32.85 -36.11 -9.44
C SER A 506 34.12 -35.26 -9.39
N ASN A 507 34.03 -34.07 -8.78
CA ASN A 507 35.07 -33.44 -7.93
C ASN A 507 34.89 -31.91 -7.81
N THR A 508 35.17 -31.41 -6.61
CA THR A 508 35.39 -30.00 -6.25
C THR A 508 36.71 -29.46 -6.82
N GLY A 509 36.91 -29.54 -8.14
CA GLY A 509 38.13 -29.06 -8.80
C GLY A 509 38.31 -27.53 -8.80
N GLY A 510 37.54 -26.81 -7.98
CA GLY A 510 37.45 -25.35 -7.92
C GLY A 510 36.54 -24.74 -8.99
N LEU A 511 36.48 -23.41 -9.00
CA LEU A 511 35.77 -22.61 -9.98
C LEU A 511 36.66 -22.28 -11.19
N VAL A 512 36.15 -22.46 -12.41
CA VAL A 512 36.83 -22.09 -13.66
C VAL A 512 36.05 -21.02 -14.40
N ARG A 513 36.76 -20.04 -14.98
CA ARG A 513 36.11 -18.98 -15.78
C ARG A 513 35.32 -19.60 -16.94
N VAL A 514 34.10 -19.13 -17.12
CA VAL A 514 33.30 -19.48 -18.30
C VAL A 514 33.90 -18.72 -19.47
N ASN A 515 34.46 -19.44 -20.44
CA ASN A 515 34.82 -18.85 -21.72
C ASN A 515 33.53 -18.76 -22.55
N GLU A 516 33.24 -17.56 -23.07
CA GLU A 516 32.09 -17.29 -23.95
C GLU A 516 32.14 -18.11 -25.26
#